data_AF-X1F806-F1
#
_entry.id   AF-X1F806-F1
#
_cell.length_a   1.000
_cell.length_b   1.000
_cell.length_c   1.000
_cell.angle_alpha   90.00
_cell.angle_beta   90.00
_cell.angle_gamma   90.00
#
_symmetry.space_group_name_H-M   'P 1'
#
loop_
_entity.id
_entity.type
_entity.pdbx_description
1 polymer ?
#
loop_
_entity_poly.entity_id
_entity_poly.type
_entity_poly.pdbx_seq_one_letter_code
_entity_poly.pdbx_strand_id
1 'polypeptide(L)'
;MSKSKRIICWTALATILIIVLTFIGAIPGLKSLFYAPGPIYYSQSDQNLKTVLDNSNIIENLTNYKFYILKSALGLKLKEGNYRGSRNLKFFKTKMYISLLEDILSRNDDQIEYHINKKDKKVFIWPKNQFERF
;
A
#
# COMPACT_ATOMS: atom_id res chain seq x y z
N MET A 1 -38.03 -20.14 3.76
CA MET A 1 -38.16 -18.68 3.58
C MET A 1 -38.51 -18.40 2.12
N SER A 2 -39.65 -17.78 1.80
CA SER A 2 -40.10 -17.61 0.40
C SER A 2 -39.13 -16.69 -0.38
N LYS A 3 -39.04 -16.88 -1.70
CA LYS A 3 -38.13 -16.11 -2.58
C LYS A 3 -38.30 -14.59 -2.41
N SER A 4 -39.53 -14.11 -2.23
CA SER A 4 -39.86 -12.70 -2.01
C SER A 4 -39.33 -12.14 -0.67
N LYS A 5 -39.40 -12.90 0.42
CA LYS A 5 -38.82 -12.48 1.72
C LYS A 5 -37.29 -12.42 1.71
N ARG A 6 -36.64 -13.29 0.92
CA ARG A 6 -35.18 -13.21 0.69
C ARG A 6 -34.81 -11.92 -0.03
N ILE A 7 -35.50 -11.58 -1.11
CA ILE A 7 -35.19 -10.36 -1.90
C ILE A 7 -35.30 -9.10 -1.03
N ILE A 8 -36.38 -8.96 -0.26
CA ILE A 8 -36.60 -7.80 0.63
C ILE A 8 -35.49 -7.69 1.69
N CYS A 9 -35.08 -8.82 2.25
CA CYS A 9 -34.01 -8.86 3.26
C CYS A 9 -32.65 -8.47 2.66
N TRP A 10 -32.33 -8.95 1.46
CA TRP A 10 -31.10 -8.55 0.75
C TRP A 10 -31.11 -7.07 0.35
N THR A 11 -32.25 -6.53 -0.10
CA THR A 11 -32.36 -5.11 -0.41
C THR A 11 -32.19 -4.25 0.84
N ALA A 12 -32.80 -4.62 1.97
CA ALA A 12 -32.66 -3.87 3.22
C ALA A 12 -31.21 -3.86 3.74
N LEU A 13 -30.52 -5.00 3.66
CA LEU A 13 -29.09 -5.10 4.00
C LEU A 13 -28.22 -4.20 3.10
N ALA A 14 -28.48 -4.19 1.80
CA ALA A 14 -27.76 -3.32 0.87
C ALA A 14 -28.00 -1.83 1.17
N THR A 15 -29.23 -1.43 1.52
CA THR A 15 -29.54 -0.04 1.88
C THR A 15 -28.81 0.38 3.16
N ILE A 16 -28.80 -0.47 4.18
CA ILE A 16 -28.08 -0.21 5.44
C ILE A 16 -26.58 -0.05 5.16
N LEU A 17 -26.01 -0.91 4.32
CA LEU A 17 -24.59 -0.84 3.96
C LEU A 17 -24.24 0.48 3.26
N ILE A 18 -25.10 0.94 2.34
CA ILE A 18 -24.91 2.21 1.63
C ILE A 18 -24.96 3.38 2.61
N ILE A 19 -25.97 3.43 3.49
CA ILE A 19 -26.12 4.50 4.49
C ILE A 19 -24.90 4.58 5.41
N VAL A 20 -24.38 3.43 5.86
CA VAL A 20 -23.18 3.37 6.70
C VAL A 20 -21.96 3.91 5.94
N LEU A 21 -21.78 3.55 4.67
CA LEU A 21 -20.67 4.02 3.84
C LEU A 21 -20.70 5.54 3.61
N THR A 22 -21.88 6.12 3.34
CA THR A 22 -22.03 7.58 3.19
C THR A 22 -21.82 8.31 4.51
N PHE A 23 -22.36 7.81 5.63
CA PHE A 23 -22.19 8.43 6.95
C PHE A 23 -20.73 8.45 7.41
N ILE A 24 -19.99 7.36 7.19
CA ILE A 24 -18.57 7.26 7.52
C ILE A 24 -17.72 8.26 6.71
N GLY A 25 -18.10 8.53 5.45
CA GLY A 25 -17.40 9.46 4.57
C GLY A 25 -17.69 10.94 4.87
N ALA A 26 -18.93 11.25 5.30
CA ALA A 26 -19.42 12.61 5.47
C ALA A 26 -19.08 13.24 6.83
N ILE A 27 -18.90 12.45 7.90
CA ILE A 27 -18.62 12.97 9.24
C ILE A 27 -17.10 12.91 9.53
N PRO A 28 -16.40 14.06 9.64
CA PRO A 28 -14.95 14.10 9.85
C PRO A 28 -14.49 13.34 11.10
N GLY A 29 -15.28 13.38 12.18
CA GLY A 29 -15.00 12.70 13.44
C GLY A 29 -15.11 11.16 13.37
N LEU A 30 -16.01 10.62 12.54
CA LEU A 30 -16.07 9.17 12.32
C LEU A 30 -14.96 8.68 11.37
N LYS A 31 -14.55 9.51 10.41
CA LYS A 31 -13.52 9.13 9.44
C LYS A 31 -12.21 8.70 10.12
N SER A 32 -11.81 9.35 11.21
CA SER A 32 -10.60 9.00 11.97
C SER A 32 -10.71 7.68 12.76
N LEU A 33 -11.93 7.22 13.05
CA LEU A 33 -12.16 5.93 13.70
C LEU A 33 -11.95 4.77 12.73
N PHE A 34 -12.45 4.90 11.51
CA PHE A 34 -12.41 3.85 10.49
C PHE A 34 -11.16 3.89 9.61
N TYR A 35 -10.66 5.07 9.26
CA TYR A 35 -9.50 5.25 8.39
C TYR A 35 -8.27 5.67 9.18
N ALA A 36 -7.13 5.05 8.86
CA ALA A 36 -5.85 5.59 9.30
C ALA A 36 -5.29 6.53 8.24
N PRO A 37 -4.60 7.61 8.64
CA PRO A 37 -3.71 8.31 7.72
C PRO A 37 -2.70 7.31 7.16
N GLY A 38 -2.47 7.32 5.84
CA GLY A 38 -1.44 6.50 5.19
C GLY A 38 -0.07 6.72 5.83
N PRO A 39 0.81 5.70 5.87
CA PRO A 39 2.16 5.88 6.41
C PRO A 39 2.90 6.90 5.55
N ILE A 40 3.78 7.66 6.21
CA ILE A 40 4.55 8.74 5.61
C ILE A 40 6.01 8.45 5.89
N TYR A 41 6.86 8.58 4.88
CA TYR A 41 8.29 8.47 5.02
C TYR A 41 8.98 9.68 4.39
N TYR A 42 9.94 10.26 5.11
CA TYR A 42 10.78 11.33 4.60
C TYR A 42 12.16 10.77 4.29
N SER A 43 12.50 10.68 3.01
CA SER A 43 13.85 10.28 2.58
C SER A 43 14.71 11.51 2.45
N GLN A 44 15.94 11.42 2.95
CA GLN A 44 17.01 12.37 2.66
C GLN A 44 17.69 12.02 1.32
N SER A 45 18.42 12.96 0.72
CA SER A 45 19.07 12.83 -0.59
C SER A 45 20.09 11.69 -0.70
N ASP A 46 20.69 11.28 0.42
CA ASP A 46 21.74 10.25 0.45
C ASP A 46 21.25 8.86 0.90
N GLN A 47 19.95 8.68 1.10
CA GLN A 47 19.41 7.39 1.53
C GLN A 47 19.21 6.44 0.35
N ASN A 48 19.69 5.22 0.54
CA ASN A 48 19.51 4.14 -0.42
C ASN A 48 18.20 3.39 -0.17
N LEU A 49 17.70 2.69 -1.19
CA LEU A 49 16.47 1.90 -1.11
C LEU A 49 16.40 1.00 0.12
N LYS A 50 17.50 0.30 0.46
CA LYS A 50 17.53 -0.58 1.65
C LYS A 50 17.19 0.20 2.92
N THR A 51 17.88 1.31 3.16
CA THR A 51 17.70 2.15 4.34
C THR A 51 16.28 2.67 4.43
N VAL A 52 15.69 3.04 3.30
CA VAL A 52 14.31 3.51 3.24
C VAL A 52 13.32 2.38 3.57
N LEU A 53 13.48 1.19 3.01
CA LEU A 53 12.62 0.04 3.31
C LEU A 53 12.68 -0.38 4.78
N ASP A 54 13.87 -0.34 5.37
CA ASP A 54 14.10 -0.66 6.78
C ASP A 54 13.48 0.42 7.69
N ASN A 55 13.84 1.70 7.49
CA ASN A 55 13.39 2.80 8.36
C ASN A 55 11.89 3.16 8.21
N SER A 56 11.27 2.83 7.08
CA SER A 56 9.83 3.02 6.87
C SER A 56 9.00 1.87 7.43
N ASN A 57 9.63 0.86 8.05
CA ASN A 57 9.01 -0.36 8.55
C ASN A 57 8.18 -1.10 7.48
N ILE A 58 8.48 -0.92 6.19
CA ILE A 58 7.74 -1.56 5.10
C ILE A 58 7.89 -3.07 5.17
N ILE A 59 9.12 -3.56 5.36
CA ILE A 59 9.39 -5.01 5.44
C ILE A 59 8.68 -5.63 6.65
N GLU A 60 8.71 -4.96 7.80
CA GLU A 60 8.04 -5.40 9.03
C GLU A 60 6.51 -5.43 8.88
N ASN A 61 5.92 -4.43 8.22
CA ASN A 61 4.46 -4.36 8.05
C ASN A 61 3.94 -5.20 6.88
N LEU A 62 4.84 -5.64 6.00
CA LEU A 62 4.57 -6.53 4.87
C LEU A 62 5.21 -7.91 5.07
N THR A 63 5.24 -8.44 6.31
CA THR A 63 5.80 -9.77 6.64
C THR A 63 5.21 -10.92 5.83
N ASN A 64 3.95 -10.80 5.40
CA ASN A 64 3.29 -11.78 4.54
C ASN A 64 3.71 -11.71 3.07
N TYR A 65 4.51 -10.71 2.68
CA TYR A 65 5.07 -10.58 1.35
C TYR A 65 6.50 -11.11 1.31
N LYS A 66 6.82 -11.86 0.26
CA LYS A 66 8.20 -12.25 -0.05
C LYS A 66 8.84 -11.17 -0.93
N PHE A 67 9.95 -10.62 -0.48
CA PHE A 67 10.73 -9.61 -1.21
C PHE A 67 11.90 -10.27 -1.95
N TYR A 68 11.93 -10.06 -3.26
CA TYR A 68 13.01 -10.45 -4.15
C TYR A 68 13.62 -9.15 -4.68
N ILE A 69 14.67 -8.66 -4.00
CA ILE A 69 15.32 -7.40 -4.34
C ILE A 69 16.74 -7.71 -4.80
N LEU A 70 17.09 -7.24 -6.00
CA LEU A 70 18.40 -7.50 -6.55
C LEU A 70 19.41 -6.69 -5.73
N LYS A 71 20.56 -7.26 -5.38
CA LYS A 71 21.52 -6.63 -4.46
C LYS A 71 21.95 -5.23 -4.94
N SER A 72 22.05 -5.05 -6.25
CA SER A 72 22.34 -3.77 -6.90
C SER A 72 21.23 -2.72 -6.71
N ALA A 73 19.95 -3.12 -6.63
CA ALA A 73 18.83 -2.20 -6.39
C ALA A 73 18.84 -1.63 -4.96
N LEU A 74 19.28 -2.42 -3.97
CA LEU A 74 19.35 -2.00 -2.58
C LEU A 74 20.25 -0.78 -2.35
N GLY A 75 21.26 -0.60 -3.20
CA GLY A 75 22.22 0.51 -3.15
C GLY A 75 21.83 1.74 -3.97
N LEU A 76 20.67 1.73 -4.65
CA LEU A 76 20.22 2.88 -5.44
C LEU A 76 19.78 4.01 -4.52
N LYS A 77 20.29 5.21 -4.78
CA LYS A 77 19.87 6.44 -4.10
C LYS A 77 18.48 6.80 -4.55
N LEU A 78 17.59 7.03 -3.58
CA LEU A 78 16.24 7.48 -3.87
C LEU A 78 16.18 9.00 -3.95
N LYS A 79 15.24 9.53 -4.72
CA LYS A 79 14.94 10.95 -4.76
C LYS A 79 14.57 11.43 -3.35
N GLU A 80 15.09 12.58 -2.97
CA GLU A 80 14.69 13.20 -1.71
C GLU A 80 13.20 13.55 -1.75
N GLY A 81 12.52 13.39 -0.61
CA GLY A 81 11.18 13.93 -0.47
C GLY A 81 10.27 13.15 0.47
N ASN A 82 9.02 13.58 0.46
CA ASN A 82 7.96 13.02 1.28
C ASN A 82 7.17 11.98 0.47
N TYR A 83 7.30 10.72 0.88
CA TYR A 83 6.59 9.57 0.36
C TYR A 83 5.37 9.28 1.22
N ARG A 84 4.23 9.05 0.59
CA ARG A 84 2.94 8.95 1.27
C ARG A 84 2.11 7.79 0.72
N GLY A 85 1.81 6.85 1.61
CA GLY A 85 0.84 5.79 1.32
C GLY A 85 -0.61 6.30 1.31
N SER A 86 -1.48 5.52 0.68
CA SER A 86 -2.92 5.78 0.63
C SER A 86 -3.59 5.72 2.01
N ARG A 87 -4.61 6.55 2.21
CA ARG A 87 -5.52 6.43 3.35
C ARG A 87 -6.45 5.24 3.11
N ASN A 88 -6.25 4.16 3.85
CA ASN A 88 -7.16 3.01 3.87
C ASN A 88 -7.74 2.79 5.27
N LEU A 89 -8.72 1.90 5.37
CA LEU A 89 -9.28 1.51 6.65
C LEU A 89 -8.18 0.91 7.54
N LYS A 90 -8.26 1.15 8.86
CA LYS A 90 -7.26 0.70 9.85
C LYS A 90 -6.95 -0.79 9.78
N PHE A 91 -7.97 -1.61 9.48
CA PHE A 91 -7.84 -3.06 9.36
C PHE A 91 -7.10 -3.51 8.08
N PHE A 92 -6.91 -2.63 7.10
CA PHE A 92 -6.15 -2.90 5.88
C PHE A 92 -4.74 -2.27 5.92
N LYS A 93 -4.04 -2.43 7.05
CA LYS A 93 -2.66 -1.92 7.26
C LYS A 93 -1.72 -2.31 6.11
N THR A 94 -1.77 -3.57 5.67
CA THR A 94 -0.98 -4.07 4.53
C THR A 94 -1.20 -3.25 3.25
N LYS A 95 -2.45 -2.86 2.95
CA LYS A 95 -2.75 -2.05 1.75
C LYS A 95 -2.15 -0.65 1.83
N MET A 96 -2.05 -0.08 3.03
CA MET A 96 -1.42 1.23 3.25
C MET A 96 0.09 1.17 3.00
N TYR A 97 0.78 0.15 3.52
CA TYR A 97 2.23 -0.02 3.33
C TYR A 97 2.59 -0.44 1.90
N ILE A 98 1.77 -1.26 1.23
CA ILE A 98 1.93 -1.51 -0.21
C ILE A 98 1.84 -0.21 -1.00
N SER A 99 0.87 0.66 -0.67
CA SER A 99 0.73 1.94 -1.37
C SER A 99 1.91 2.87 -1.10
N LEU A 100 2.50 2.85 0.09
CA LEU A 100 3.73 3.59 0.37
C LEU A 100 4.91 3.04 -0.44
N LEU A 101 5.05 1.71 -0.51
CA LEU A 101 6.06 1.06 -1.34
C LEU A 101 5.88 1.43 -2.82
N GLU A 102 4.67 1.39 -3.34
CA GLU A 102 4.34 1.82 -4.71
C GLU A 102 4.70 3.30 -4.94
N ASP A 103 4.42 4.21 -3.98
CA ASP A 103 4.80 5.62 -4.09
C ASP A 103 6.33 5.82 -4.06
N ILE A 104 7.05 5.07 -3.22
CA ILE A 104 8.52 5.10 -3.19
C ILE A 104 9.11 4.64 -4.52
N LEU A 105 8.67 3.48 -5.02
CA LEU A 105 9.23 2.89 -6.22
C LEU A 105 8.85 3.67 -7.48
N SER A 106 7.61 4.16 -7.59
CA SER A 106 7.14 4.89 -8.77
C SER A 106 7.81 6.26 -8.96
N ARG A 107 8.24 6.92 -7.88
CA ARG A 107 9.00 8.18 -8.00
C ARG A 107 10.46 7.98 -8.40
N ASN A 108 10.96 6.75 -8.34
CA ASN A 108 12.33 6.36 -8.68
C ASN A 108 12.35 5.42 -9.91
N ASP A 109 11.34 5.55 -10.78
CA ASP A 109 11.11 4.75 -11.99
C ASP A 109 12.18 4.95 -13.08
N ASP A 110 12.99 6.00 -12.96
CA ASP A 110 14.18 6.24 -13.77
C ASP A 110 15.33 5.27 -13.45
N GLN A 111 15.42 4.81 -12.19
CA GLN A 111 16.51 3.96 -11.71
C GLN A 111 16.05 2.52 -11.39
N ILE A 112 14.80 2.35 -11.00
CA ILE A 112 14.23 1.10 -10.49
C ILE A 112 13.10 0.63 -11.39
N GLU A 113 13.05 -0.67 -11.62
CA GLU A 113 11.88 -1.37 -12.16
C GLU A 113 11.38 -2.35 -11.09
N TYR A 114 10.06 -2.53 -11.01
CA TYR A 114 9.45 -3.33 -9.96
C TYR A 114 8.17 -4.02 -10.41
N HIS A 115 7.86 -5.13 -9.75
CA HIS A 115 6.61 -5.85 -9.92
C HIS A 115 6.06 -6.31 -8.56
N ILE A 116 4.81 -5.92 -8.25
CA ILE A 116 4.13 -6.30 -7.01
C ILE A 116 2.97 -7.23 -7.34
N ASN A 117 3.15 -8.52 -7.07
CA ASN A 117 2.09 -9.51 -7.17
C ASN A 117 1.32 -9.57 -5.83
N LYS A 118 0.13 -8.96 -5.81
CA LYS A 118 -0.73 -8.91 -4.61
C LYS A 118 -1.39 -10.25 -4.28
N LYS A 119 -1.57 -11.13 -5.27
CA LYS A 119 -2.19 -12.45 -5.09
C LYS A 119 -1.23 -13.43 -4.44
N ASP A 120 -0.03 -13.54 -5.00
CA ASP A 120 1.02 -14.45 -4.49
C ASP A 120 1.85 -13.82 -3.37
N LYS A 121 1.54 -12.56 -3.02
CA LYS A 121 2.25 -11.75 -2.03
C LYS A 121 3.75 -11.74 -2.30
N LYS A 122 4.15 -11.37 -3.51
CA LYS A 122 5.56 -11.26 -3.92
C LYS A 122 5.86 -9.86 -4.42
N VAL A 123 7.01 -9.33 -4.03
CA VAL A 123 7.56 -8.06 -4.51
C VAL A 123 8.88 -8.35 -5.18
N PHE A 124 9.03 -7.91 -6.42
CA PHE A 124 10.27 -7.99 -7.18
C PHE A 124 10.77 -6.57 -7.46
N ILE A 125 12.04 -6.28 -7.19
CA ILE A 125 12.65 -4.96 -7.39
C ILE A 125 14.06 -5.13 -7.96
N TRP A 126 14.35 -4.50 -9.10
CA TRP A 126 15.65 -4.55 -9.76
C TRP A 126 16.00 -3.20 -10.40
N PRO A 127 17.29 -2.90 -10.68
CA PRO A 127 17.68 -1.68 -11.37
C PRO A 127 17.30 -1.75 -12.86
N LYS A 128 16.87 -0.62 -13.41
CA LYS A 128 16.42 -0.53 -14.81
C LYS A 128 17.54 -0.80 -15.84
N ASN A 129 18.78 -0.45 -15.48
CA ASN A 129 19.95 -0.53 -16.38
C ASN A 129 20.72 -1.86 -16.29
N GLN A 130 20.06 -2.95 -15.89
CA GLN A 130 20.71 -4.26 -15.77
C GLN A 130 20.14 -5.28 -16.75
N PHE A 131 21.05 -6.08 -17.33
CA PHE A 131 20.70 -7.12 -18.31
C PHE A 131 20.04 -8.33 -17.66
N GLU A 132 20.35 -8.62 -16.39
CA GLU A 132 19.77 -9.75 -15.66
C GLU A 132 18.56 -9.32 -14.82
N ARG A 133 17.49 -10.11 -14.93
CA ARG A 133 16.24 -10.00 -14.16
C ARG A 133 15.97 -11.35 -13.49
N PHE A 134 15.08 -11.36 -12.50
CA PHE A 134 14.68 -12.55 -11.72
C PHE A 134 14.03 -13.66 -12.53
#